data_AF-A0A7K3GH70-F1
#
_entry.id   AF-A0A7K3GH70-F1
#
_cell.length_a   1.000
_cell.length_b   1.000
_cell.length_c   1.000
_cell.angle_alpha   90.00
_cell.angle_beta   90.00
_cell.angle_gamma   90.00
#
_symmetry.space_group_name_H-M   'P 1'
#
loop_
_entity.id
_entity.type
_entity.pdbx_description
1 polymer ?
#
loop_
_entity_poly.entity_id
_entity_poly.type
_entity_poly.pdbx_seq_one_letter_code
_entity_poly.pdbx_strand_id
1 'polypeptide(L)'
;MTRNAKINALLLLAVAALAVLPLVLGLGDHKEEPFAGADAEAETAITEIEPDYEPWFSPLYEPPSGEIESALFAVQAALGAGVLAYYFGVRRGRRQGEERAAAALRDTPAGD
;
A
#
# COMPACT_ATOMS: atom_id res chain seq x y z
N MET A 1 15.01 -8.42 -22.29
CA MET A 1 14.26 -8.53 -21.02
C MET A 1 13.38 -9.77 -21.04
N THR A 2 13.40 -10.56 -19.96
CA THR A 2 12.47 -11.69 -19.78
C THR A 2 11.03 -11.18 -19.71
N ARG A 3 10.04 -12.02 -20.07
CA ARG A 3 8.61 -11.65 -20.05
C ARG A 3 8.19 -11.05 -18.70
N ASN A 4 8.65 -11.65 -17.60
CA ASN A 4 8.35 -11.19 -16.24
C ASN A 4 8.98 -9.84 -15.91
N ALA A 5 10.21 -9.56 -16.38
CA ALA A 5 10.84 -8.26 -16.19
C ALA A 5 10.07 -7.14 -16.91
N LYS A 6 9.52 -7.42 -18.10
CA LYS A 6 8.67 -6.48 -18.82
C LYS A 6 7.36 -6.23 -18.08
N ILE A 7 6.71 -7.28 -17.57
CA ILE A 7 5.47 -7.16 -16.79
C ILE A 7 5.71 -6.33 -15.52
N ASN A 8 6.77 -6.63 -14.76
CA ASN A 8 7.07 -5.88 -13.53
C ASN A 8 7.37 -4.41 -13.81
N ALA A 9 8.12 -4.11 -14.87
CA ALA A 9 8.38 -2.73 -15.29
C ALA A 9 7.08 -2.00 -15.66
N LEU A 10 6.17 -2.67 -16.38
CA LEU A 10 4.86 -2.11 -16.71
C LEU A 10 4.00 -1.86 -15.46
N LEU A 11 3.99 -2.80 -14.51
CA LEU A 11 3.26 -2.64 -13.24
C LEU A 11 3.81 -1.47 -12.41
N LEU A 12 5.14 -1.33 -12.31
CA LEU A 12 5.76 -0.20 -11.62
C LEU A 12 5.44 1.13 -12.31
N LEU A 13 5.47 1.17 -13.64
CA LEU A 13 5.10 2.36 -14.40
C LEU A 13 3.62 2.71 -14.22
N ALA A 14 2.72 1.71 -14.17
CA ALA A 14 1.31 1.93 -13.90
C ALA A 14 1.07 2.51 -12.49
N VAL A 15 1.76 2.00 -11.46
CA VAL A 15 1.68 2.56 -10.10
C VAL A 15 2.20 4.00 -10.06
N ALA A 16 3.35 4.27 -10.69
CA ALA A 16 3.88 5.63 -10.79
C ALA A 16 2.92 6.57 -11.53
N ALA A 17 2.29 6.10 -12.62
CA ALA A 17 1.30 6.87 -13.35
C ALA A 17 0.07 7.17 -12.50
N LEU A 18 -0.44 6.20 -11.72
CA LEU A 18 -1.56 6.42 -10.80
C LEU A 18 -1.25 7.48 -9.73
N ALA A 19 -0.01 7.56 -9.26
CA ALA A 19 0.41 8.57 -8.27
C ALA A 19 0.66 9.96 -8.90
N VAL A 20 1.26 10.03 -10.08
CA VAL A 20 1.72 11.28 -10.70
C VAL A 20 0.66 11.94 -11.58
N LEU A 21 -0.15 11.17 -12.30
CA LEU A 21 -1.15 11.74 -13.22
C LEU A 21 -2.16 12.66 -12.54
N PRO A 22 -2.74 12.33 -11.37
CA PRO A 22 -3.64 13.24 -10.69
C PRO A 22 -3.00 14.60 -10.37
N LEU A 23 -1.73 14.61 -9.95
CA LEU A 23 -0.99 15.83 -9.62
C LEU A 23 -0.70 16.69 -10.86
N VAL A 24 -0.27 16.09 -11.97
CA VAL A 24 0.12 16.82 -13.19
C VAL A 24 -1.10 17.35 -13.96
N LEU A 25 -2.22 16.63 -13.89
CA LEU A 25 -3.46 17.01 -14.57
C LEU A 25 -4.34 17.95 -13.72
N GLY A 26 -3.90 18.33 -12.51
CA GLY A 26 -4.67 19.20 -11.62
C GLY A 26 -5.97 18.56 -11.13
N LEU A 27 -6.02 17.23 -10.99
CA LEU A 27 -7.19 16.55 -10.46
C LEU A 27 -7.34 16.92 -8.98
N GLY A 28 -8.22 17.89 -8.75
CA GLY A 28 -8.55 18.38 -7.42
C GLY A 28 -8.14 19.84 -7.16
N ASP A 29 -7.58 20.56 -8.13
CA ASP A 29 -7.23 22.01 -8.01
C ASP A 29 -8.43 22.92 -7.63
N HIS A 30 -9.65 22.41 -7.75
CA HIS A 30 -10.90 23.07 -7.39
C HIS A 30 -11.35 22.78 -5.95
N LYS A 31 -10.60 21.95 -5.20
CA LYS A 31 -10.85 21.60 -3.80
C LYS A 31 -9.76 22.22 -2.92
N GLU A 32 -10.13 22.67 -1.72
CA GLU A 32 -9.17 23.19 -0.73
C GLU A 32 -8.20 22.08 -0.26
N GLU A 33 -8.69 20.86 -0.11
CA GLU A 33 -7.89 19.65 0.16
C GLU A 33 -8.14 18.58 -0.91
N PRO A 34 -7.39 18.61 -2.03
CA PRO A 34 -7.60 17.74 -3.20
C PRO A 34 -7.52 16.23 -2.92
N PHE A 35 -6.76 15.85 -1.89
CA PHE A 35 -6.46 14.47 -1.52
C PHE A 35 -6.69 14.23 -0.03
N ALA A 36 -7.74 14.85 0.52
CA ALA A 36 -8.18 14.61 1.90
C ALA A 36 -8.48 13.11 2.14
N GLY A 37 -8.36 12.70 3.39
CA GLY A 37 -8.71 11.35 3.81
C GLY A 37 -10.19 11.05 3.59
N ALA A 38 -10.53 9.76 3.47
CA ALA A 38 -11.92 9.33 3.29
C ALA A 38 -12.83 9.72 4.48
N ASP A 39 -12.26 9.87 5.67
CA ASP A 39 -12.99 10.23 6.88
C ASP A 39 -13.45 11.70 6.86
N ALA A 40 -12.56 12.63 6.44
CA ALA A 40 -12.89 14.05 6.30
C ALA A 40 -14.04 14.29 5.29
N GLU A 41 -14.03 13.56 4.18
CA GLU A 41 -15.12 13.59 3.20
C GLU A 41 -16.43 13.03 3.77
N ALA A 42 -16.36 12.00 4.62
CA ALA A 42 -17.53 11.45 5.29
C ALA A 42 -18.11 12.41 6.32
N GLU A 43 -17.28 13.06 7.13
CA GLU A 43 -17.70 14.08 8.09
C GLU A 43 -18.40 15.26 7.40
N THR A 44 -17.80 15.74 6.29
CA THR A 44 -18.40 16.80 5.46
C THR A 44 -19.77 16.37 4.95
N ALA A 45 -19.89 15.16 4.39
CA ALA A 45 -21.17 14.67 3.89
C ALA A 45 -22.23 14.52 5.00
N ILE A 46 -21.85 14.06 6.20
CA ILE A 46 -22.77 13.91 7.33
C ILE A 46 -23.30 15.28 7.76
N THR A 47 -22.42 16.26 7.92
CA THR A 47 -22.80 17.63 8.33
C THR A 47 -23.63 18.37 7.29
N GLU A 48 -23.47 18.05 6.00
CA GLU A 48 -24.35 18.55 4.93
C GLU A 48 -25.75 17.91 4.94
N ILE A 49 -25.84 16.60 5.23
CA ILE A 49 -27.10 15.86 5.21
C ILE A 49 -27.94 16.13 6.46
N GLU A 50 -27.30 16.15 7.63
CA GLU A 50 -27.95 16.32 8.94
C GLU A 50 -27.15 17.32 9.79
N PRO A 51 -27.45 18.63 9.69
CA PRO A 51 -26.67 19.67 10.36
C PRO A 51 -26.71 19.61 11.89
N ASP A 52 -27.76 19.00 12.44
CA ASP A 52 -27.96 18.85 13.89
C ASP A 52 -27.36 17.54 14.44
N TYR A 53 -26.58 16.81 13.63
CA TYR A 53 -25.94 15.56 14.04
C TYR A 53 -24.85 15.79 15.10
N GLU A 54 -24.99 15.12 16.25
CA GLU A 54 -23.94 15.06 17.27
C GLU A 54 -23.12 13.75 17.16
N PRO A 55 -21.78 13.82 17.11
CA PRO A 55 -20.93 12.63 17.15
C PRO A 55 -21.19 11.79 18.40
N TRP A 56 -21.49 10.50 18.21
CA TRP A 56 -21.69 9.53 19.30
C TRP A 56 -20.38 9.08 19.97
N PHE A 57 -19.24 9.45 19.40
CA PHE A 57 -17.91 9.15 19.92
C PHE A 57 -16.95 10.29 19.58
N SER A 58 -16.05 10.61 20.49
CA SER A 58 -14.91 11.50 20.25
C SER A 58 -13.60 10.71 20.36
N PRO A 59 -12.60 11.00 19.49
CA PRO A 59 -11.29 10.36 19.58
C PRO A 59 -10.68 10.55 20.97
N LEU A 60 -10.07 9.50 21.51
CA LEU A 60 -9.30 9.60 22.76
C LEU A 60 -8.02 10.43 22.59
N TYR A 61 -7.55 10.57 21.35
CA TYR A 61 -6.38 11.34 20.97
C TYR A 61 -6.59 11.90 19.57
N GLU A 62 -6.28 13.18 19.43
CA GLU A 62 -6.29 13.92 18.18
C GLU A 62 -4.88 14.45 17.91
N PRO A 63 -4.27 14.14 16.76
CA PRO A 63 -2.97 14.69 16.41
C PRO A 63 -2.99 16.23 16.39
N PRO A 64 -1.93 16.91 16.86
CA PRO A 64 -1.90 18.37 16.90
C PRO A 64 -1.79 19.02 15.51
N SER A 65 -1.60 18.24 14.45
CA SER A 65 -1.71 18.69 13.06
C SER A 65 -2.06 17.53 12.11
N GLY A 66 -2.74 17.84 10.99
CA GLY A 66 -3.03 16.86 9.93
C GLY A 66 -1.78 16.30 9.24
N GLU A 67 -0.65 17.02 9.30
CA GLU A 67 0.65 16.51 8.83
C GLU A 67 1.13 15.35 9.71
N ILE A 68 0.95 15.44 11.02
CA ILE A 68 1.33 14.39 11.97
C ILE A 68 0.41 13.18 11.78
N GLU A 69 -0.88 13.40 11.58
CA GLU A 69 -1.83 12.35 11.23
C GLU A 69 -1.41 11.60 9.95
N SER A 70 -1.13 12.34 8.88
CA SER A 70 -0.66 11.79 7.60
C SER A 70 0.65 11.01 7.75
N ALA A 71 1.58 11.50 8.58
CA ALA A 71 2.83 10.82 8.87
C ALA A 71 2.60 9.49 9.63
N LEU A 72 1.66 9.45 10.57
CA LEU A 72 1.28 8.22 11.27
C LEU A 72 0.67 7.20 10.30
N PHE A 73 -0.22 7.63 9.39
CA PHE A 73 -0.74 6.78 8.32
C PHE A 73 0.36 6.27 7.39
N ALA A 74 1.33 7.11 7.01
CA ALA A 74 2.45 6.71 6.17
C ALA A 74 3.32 5.64 6.86
N VAL A 75 3.57 5.78 8.17
CA VAL A 75 4.28 4.76 8.96
C VAL A 75 3.48 3.45 9.03
N GLN A 76 2.17 3.51 9.26
CA GLN A 76 1.29 2.34 9.25
C GLN A 76 1.33 1.61 7.89
N ALA A 77 1.24 2.36 6.80
CA ALA A 77 1.32 1.83 5.45
C ALA A 77 2.69 1.18 5.17
N ALA A 78 3.78 1.83 5.58
CA ALA A 78 5.14 1.30 5.43
C ALA A 78 5.35 0.00 6.23
N LEU A 79 4.86 -0.06 7.46
CA LEU A 79 4.91 -1.27 8.29
C LEU A 79 4.09 -2.40 7.66
N GLY A 80 2.85 -2.12 7.23
CA GLY A 80 1.99 -3.09 6.57
C GLY A 80 2.62 -3.65 5.29
N ALA A 81 3.15 -2.77 4.43
CA ALA A 81 3.87 -3.16 3.22
C ALA A 81 5.12 -3.99 3.54
N GLY A 82 5.89 -3.61 4.57
CA GLY A 82 7.07 -4.32 5.04
C GLY A 82 6.75 -5.75 5.50
N VAL A 83 5.68 -5.93 6.29
CA VAL A 83 5.22 -7.25 6.74
C VAL A 83 4.81 -8.13 5.56
N LEU A 84 4.03 -7.59 4.61
CA LEU A 84 3.63 -8.33 3.42
C LEU A 84 4.84 -8.74 2.57
N ALA A 85 5.75 -7.80 2.31
CA ALA A 85 6.97 -8.06 1.56
C ALA A 85 7.84 -9.14 2.22
N TYR A 86 8.01 -9.08 3.55
CA TYR A 86 8.72 -10.08 4.32
C TYR A 86 8.08 -11.46 4.20
N TYR A 87 6.77 -11.56 4.41
CA TYR A 87 6.03 -12.83 4.31
C TYR A 87 6.20 -13.49 2.93
N PHE A 88 5.97 -12.72 1.85
CA PHE A 88 6.14 -13.24 0.50
C PHE A 88 7.60 -13.58 0.19
N GLY A 89 8.55 -12.80 0.71
CA GLY A 89 9.98 -13.05 0.60
C GLY A 89 10.38 -14.39 1.22
N VAL A 90 10.00 -14.62 2.48
CA VAL A 90 10.29 -15.88 3.20
C VAL A 90 9.65 -17.07 2.48
N ARG A 91 8.36 -16.97 2.12
CA ARG A 91 7.64 -18.08 1.44
C ARG A 91 8.30 -18.43 0.11
N ARG A 92 8.68 -17.43 -0.67
CA ARG A 92 9.38 -17.62 -1.94
C ARG A 92 10.75 -18.25 -1.74
N GLY A 93 11.51 -17.79 -0.75
CA GLY A 93 12.83 -18.32 -0.42
C GLY A 93 12.78 -19.80 -0.02
N ARG A 94 11.83 -20.18 0.84
CA ARG A 94 11.62 -21.58 1.25
C ARG A 94 11.35 -22.50 0.07
N ARG A 95 10.43 -22.10 -0.82
CA ARG A 95 10.10 -22.90 -2.02
C ARG A 95 11.31 -23.09 -2.94
N GLN A 96 12.10 -22.04 -3.15
CA GLN A 96 13.33 -22.14 -3.95
C GLN A 96 14.39 -23.05 -3.28
N GLY A 97 14.47 -23.03 -1.95
CA GLY A 97 15.33 -23.94 -1.19
C GLY A 97 14.92 -25.40 -1.35
N GLU A 98 13.62 -25.70 -1.23
CA GLU A 98 13.05 -27.04 -1.44
C GLU A 98 13.29 -27.53 -2.88
N GLU A 99 13.07 -26.67 -3.88
CA GLU A 99 13.34 -26.98 -5.30
C GLU A 99 14.83 -27.30 -5.54
N ARG A 100 15.75 -26.53 -4.94
CA ARG A 100 17.21 -26.77 -5.04
C ARG A 100 17.63 -28.06 -4.35
N ALA A 101 17.11 -28.34 -3.15
CA ALA A 101 17.40 -29.58 -2.43
C ALA A 101 16.90 -30.80 -3.20
N ALA A 102 15.69 -30.72 -3.77
CA ALA A 102 15.13 -31.78 -4.61
C ALA A 102 15.95 -32.00 -5.89
N ALA A 103 16.47 -30.94 -6.52
CA ALA A 103 17.36 -31.07 -7.67
C ALA A 103 18.69 -31.75 -7.29
N ALA A 104 19.31 -31.36 -6.17
CA ALA A 104 20.55 -31.97 -5.70
C ALA A 104 20.41 -33.47 -5.40
N LEU A 105 19.27 -33.89 -4.84
CA LEU A 105 18.97 -35.32 -4.60
C LEU A 105 18.76 -36.11 -5.89
N ARG A 106 18.26 -35.48 -6.96
CA ARG A 106 18.08 -36.13 -8.27
C ARG A 106 19.39 -36.32 -9.02
N ASP A 107 20.33 -35.39 -8.84
CA ASP A 107 21.64 -35.42 -9.51
C ASP A 107 22.71 -36.18 -8.72
N THR A 108 22.38 -36.72 -7.54
CA THR A 108 23.29 -37.61 -6.80
C THR A 108 23.25 -39.00 -7.46
N PRO A 109 24.32 -39.47 -8.13
CA PRO A 109 24.32 -40.79 -8.75
C PRO A 109 24.18 -41.85 -7.66
N ALA A 110 23.31 -42.84 -7.88
CA ALA A 110 23.21 -44.00 -7.01
C ALA A 110 24.56 -44.71 -7.03
N GLY A 111 25.27 -44.70 -5.91
CA GLY A 111 26.58 -45.33 -5.79
C GLY A 111 26.50 -46.83 -6.11
N ASP A 112 27.43 -47.28 -6.95
CA ASP A 112 27.71 -48.67 -7.31
C ASP A 112 28.23 -49.49 -6.12
#